data_AF-A0A2S8F5V0-F1
#
_entry.id   AF-A0A2S8F5V0-F1
#
_cell.length_a   1.000
_cell.length_b   1.000
_cell.length_c   1.000
_cell.angle_alpha   90.00
_cell.angle_beta   90.00
_cell.angle_gamma   90.00
#
_symmetry.space_group_name_H-M   'P 1'
#
loop_
_entity.id
_entity.type
_entity.pdbx_description
1 polymer ?
#
loop_
_entity_poly.entity_id
_entity_poly.type
_entity_poly.pdbx_seq_one_letter_code
_entity_poly.pdbx_strand_id
1 'polypeptide(L)'
;MSEDRGLLRGISWHECFPWLILFRATLIGFYLRVLLLAYLGVCVLAIGQWIGLSLFGSWAAEGAGPAVAASPTNFLDIVREGLSGENPFGQIFPYPTFGGLVAFLFYSLWYIATFAIFGGAISRIAAMEFAVNDRCGLKGALAHSLRKFISYFLSPIFPMVGVTMLMVILLVFGLINWLGPWAAVVTGIFGFIAVFVSLGIGMLVVPFILGWPLMWGAISTECSDHFDALSRCYAYVTQRPFHYLLYLMVAFFGGSVGFFAISLLVGTSLAALSTGLLWGQGMDQTEAIFTHSVAGPIWRFWYHAVERLVPAYMFGYFFAVFAGIYLLLRRDVDQAEIDEIVLDEDQPRFAMPALNKDLGGDEAKPEDDSTENDTN
;
A
#
# COMPACT_ATOMS: atom_id res chain seq x y z
N MET A 1 -7.78 -44.75 -35.57
CA MET A 1 -8.37 -43.62 -34.83
C MET A 1 -7.24 -42.63 -34.58
N SER A 2 -7.12 -41.63 -35.46
CA SER A 2 -6.19 -40.52 -35.29
C SER A 2 -6.77 -39.56 -34.27
N GLU A 3 -6.09 -39.40 -33.14
CA GLU A 3 -6.41 -38.37 -32.15
C GLU A 3 -6.39 -37.00 -32.84
N ASP A 4 -7.55 -36.34 -32.85
CA ASP A 4 -7.64 -34.91 -33.19
C ASP A 4 -6.82 -34.14 -32.15
N ARG A 5 -5.59 -33.79 -32.52
CA ARG A 5 -4.73 -32.91 -31.75
C ARG A 5 -5.44 -31.56 -31.66
N GLY A 6 -6.08 -31.30 -30.52
CA GLY A 6 -6.77 -30.05 -30.24
C GLY A 6 -5.89 -28.85 -30.62
N LEU A 7 -6.36 -28.04 -31.57
CA LEU A 7 -5.73 -26.80 -31.98
C LEU A 7 -5.71 -25.85 -30.78
N LEU A 8 -4.54 -25.69 -30.14
CA LEU A 8 -4.26 -24.65 -29.16
C LEU A 8 -4.44 -23.28 -29.83
N ARG A 9 -5.62 -22.64 -29.62
CA ARG A 9 -5.95 -21.33 -30.21
C ARG A 9 -5.25 -20.16 -29.51
N GLY A 10 -4.72 -20.36 -28.31
CA GLY A 10 -3.95 -19.37 -27.55
C GLY A 10 -3.61 -19.88 -26.16
N ILE A 11 -2.48 -19.42 -25.61
CA ILE A 11 -2.08 -19.68 -24.23
C ILE A 11 -2.42 -18.43 -23.42
N SER A 12 -3.33 -18.57 -22.45
CA SER A 12 -3.58 -17.54 -21.45
C SER A 12 -2.43 -17.54 -20.44
N TRP A 13 -1.37 -16.78 -20.72
CA TRP A 13 -0.18 -16.73 -19.86
C TRP A 13 -0.49 -16.30 -18.44
N HIS A 14 -1.59 -15.56 -18.20
CA HIS A 14 -2.04 -15.15 -16.87
C HIS A 14 -2.67 -16.30 -16.06
N GLU A 15 -3.25 -17.30 -16.72
CA GLU A 15 -3.70 -18.52 -16.06
C GLU A 15 -2.52 -19.41 -15.68
N CYS A 16 -1.51 -19.51 -16.56
CA CYS A 16 -0.31 -20.30 -16.31
C CYS A 16 0.66 -19.66 -15.30
N PHE A 17 0.83 -18.33 -15.37
CA PHE A 17 1.76 -17.57 -14.53
C PHE A 17 1.06 -16.33 -13.94
N PRO A 18 0.27 -16.51 -12.86
CA PRO A 18 -0.52 -15.44 -12.28
C PRO A 18 0.33 -14.26 -11.78
N TRP A 19 1.55 -14.54 -11.32
CA TRP A 19 2.51 -13.53 -10.84
C TRP A 19 2.89 -12.47 -11.88
N LEU A 20 2.61 -12.68 -13.18
CA LEU A 20 2.78 -11.68 -14.23
C LEU A 20 1.94 -10.41 -14.02
N ILE A 21 0.89 -10.45 -13.19
CA ILE A 21 0.13 -9.24 -12.82
C ILE A 21 0.99 -8.20 -12.09
N LEU A 22 2.07 -8.62 -11.41
CA LEU A 22 2.96 -7.71 -10.68
C LEU A 22 3.74 -6.78 -11.63
N PHE A 23 4.03 -7.20 -12.86
CA PHE A 23 4.60 -6.30 -13.87
C PHE A 23 3.58 -5.26 -14.35
N ARG A 24 2.29 -5.61 -14.39
CA ARG A 24 1.23 -4.64 -14.67
C ARG A 24 1.12 -3.62 -13.54
N ALA A 25 1.37 -4.01 -12.28
CA ALA A 25 1.42 -3.07 -11.15
C ALA A 25 2.44 -1.93 -11.36
N THR A 26 3.60 -2.22 -11.97
CA THR A 26 4.60 -1.20 -12.35
C THR A 26 3.98 -0.15 -13.28
N LEU A 27 3.17 -0.57 -14.26
CA LEU A 27 2.50 0.34 -15.18
C LEU A 27 1.37 1.13 -14.52
N ILE A 28 0.65 0.53 -13.56
CA ILE A 28 -0.41 1.21 -12.81
C ILE A 28 0.14 2.45 -12.09
N GLY A 29 1.37 2.38 -11.56
CA GLY A 29 2.04 3.54 -10.96
C GLY A 29 2.23 4.73 -11.92
N PHE A 30 2.34 4.48 -13.23
CA PHE A 30 2.45 5.52 -14.25
C PHE A 30 1.11 6.03 -14.78
N TYR A 31 -0.02 5.41 -14.41
CA TYR A 31 -1.32 5.92 -14.82
C TYR A 31 -1.55 7.30 -14.21
N LEU A 32 -1.88 8.28 -15.06
CA LEU A 32 -2.04 9.68 -14.65
C LEU A 32 -2.95 9.83 -13.42
N ARG A 33 -4.06 9.10 -13.37
CA ARG A 33 -4.99 9.10 -12.22
C ARG A 33 -4.35 8.61 -10.91
N VAL A 34 -3.51 7.57 -10.97
CA VAL A 34 -2.80 7.01 -9.82
C VAL A 34 -1.69 7.96 -9.40
N LEU A 35 -0.91 8.46 -10.36
CA LEU A 35 0.17 9.40 -10.12
C LEU A 35 -0.35 10.71 -9.49
N LEU A 36 -1.50 11.23 -9.95
CA LEU A 36 -2.12 12.42 -9.35
C LEU A 36 -2.57 12.17 -7.91
N LEU A 37 -3.25 11.04 -7.63
CA LEU A 37 -3.63 10.68 -6.26
C LEU A 37 -2.41 10.51 -5.36
N ALA A 38 -1.39 9.82 -5.84
CA ALA A 38 -0.16 9.59 -5.10
C ALA A 38 0.61 10.90 -4.86
N TYR A 39 0.64 11.79 -5.85
CA TYR A 39 1.26 13.11 -5.72
C TYR A 39 0.55 13.98 -4.67
N LEU A 40 -0.78 13.98 -4.66
CA LEU A 40 -1.56 14.64 -3.61
C LEU A 40 -1.29 14.01 -2.24
N GLY A 41 -1.24 12.68 -2.16
CA GLY A 41 -0.87 11.98 -0.93
C GLY A 41 0.50 12.37 -0.40
N VAL A 42 1.52 12.41 -1.27
CA VAL A 42 2.88 12.86 -0.91
C VAL A 42 2.90 14.32 -0.45
N CYS A 43 2.14 15.21 -1.10
CA CYS A 43 1.99 16.59 -0.64
C CYS A 43 1.35 16.65 0.76
N VAL A 44 0.33 15.84 1.04
CA VAL A 44 -0.29 15.77 2.38
C VAL A 44 0.68 15.21 3.42
N LEU A 45 1.49 14.20 3.08
CA LEU A 45 2.55 13.72 3.97
C LEU A 45 3.58 14.82 4.28
N ALA A 46 4.01 15.57 3.26
CA ALA A 46 4.95 16.68 3.43
C ALA A 46 4.38 17.80 4.31
N ILE A 47 3.08 18.11 4.19
CA ILE A 47 2.39 19.07 5.06
C ILE A 47 2.40 18.56 6.51
N GLY A 48 2.06 17.30 6.75
CA GLY A 48 2.12 16.72 8.09
C GLY A 48 3.52 16.75 8.67
N GLN A 49 4.54 16.51 7.84
CA GLN A 49 5.92 16.62 8.26
C GLN A 49 6.27 18.04 8.70
N TRP A 50 5.90 19.05 7.90
CA TRP A 50 6.12 20.45 8.23
C TRP A 50 5.41 20.85 9.53
N ILE A 51 4.16 20.44 9.72
CA ILE A 51 3.40 20.67 10.96
C ILE A 51 4.09 19.99 12.15
N GLY A 52 4.44 18.71 12.01
CA GLY A 52 5.08 17.93 13.06
C GLY A 52 6.43 18.52 13.48
N LEU A 53 7.25 18.95 12.52
CA LEU A 53 8.52 19.61 12.81
C LEU A 53 8.32 20.97 13.48
N SER A 54 7.29 21.73 13.08
CA SER A 54 6.99 23.03 13.67
C SER A 54 6.48 22.92 15.11
N LEU A 55 5.72 21.87 15.43
CA LEU A 55 5.15 21.66 16.75
C LEU A 55 6.06 20.87 17.69
N PHE A 56 6.76 19.86 17.17
CA PHE A 56 7.48 18.85 17.94
C PHE A 56 8.95 18.72 17.54
N GLY A 57 9.51 19.62 16.73
CA GLY A 57 10.86 19.48 16.17
C GLY A 57 11.96 19.27 17.22
N SER A 58 11.85 19.90 18.40
CA SER A 58 12.75 19.67 19.53
C SER A 58 12.63 18.27 20.12
N TRP A 59 11.40 17.77 20.25
CA TRP A 59 11.11 16.45 20.81
C TRP A 59 11.36 15.30 19.83
N ALA A 60 11.21 15.55 18.53
CA ALA A 60 11.44 14.57 17.48
C ALA A 60 12.91 14.11 17.47
N ALA A 61 13.85 15.03 17.70
CA ALA A 61 15.28 14.75 17.80
C ALA A 61 15.66 13.93 19.04
N GLU A 62 14.85 13.97 20.10
CA GLU A 62 15.14 13.35 21.41
C GLU A 62 14.54 11.95 21.59
N GLY A 63 13.76 11.43 20.64
CA GLY A 63 13.17 10.09 20.82
C GLY A 63 12.10 9.61 19.84
N ALA A 64 11.77 10.35 18.77
CA ALA A 64 10.87 9.82 17.73
C ALA A 64 11.62 8.94 16.69
N GLY A 65 12.95 9.01 16.70
CA GLY A 65 13.83 8.35 15.73
C GLY A 65 14.05 9.22 14.49
N PRO A 66 15.29 9.35 13.99
CA PRO A 66 15.58 10.09 12.76
C PRO A 66 14.75 9.56 11.57
N ALA A 67 14.36 8.29 11.59
CA ALA A 67 13.51 7.64 10.59
C ALA A 67 12.07 8.17 10.49
N VAL A 68 11.45 8.58 11.61
CA VAL A 68 10.06 9.08 11.62
C VAL A 68 10.02 10.59 11.35
N ALA A 69 11.09 11.31 11.69
CA ALA A 69 11.26 12.74 11.42
C ALA A 69 11.79 13.03 10.00
N ALA A 70 12.49 12.07 9.38
CA ALA A 70 12.99 12.16 8.01
C ALA A 70 11.82 12.17 7.02
N SER A 71 11.97 12.97 5.97
CA SER A 71 10.97 13.10 4.91
C SER A 71 10.68 11.73 4.28
N PRO A 72 9.42 11.41 3.94
CA PRO A 72 9.07 10.23 3.14
C PRO A 72 9.90 10.09 1.85
N THR A 73 10.53 11.17 1.41
CA THR A 73 11.45 11.20 0.26
C THR A 73 12.81 10.55 0.51
N ASN A 74 13.23 10.37 1.77
CA ASN A 74 14.55 9.86 2.15
C ASN A 74 14.49 8.42 2.72
N PHE A 75 13.48 7.65 2.33
CA PHE A 75 13.30 6.26 2.79
C PHE A 75 14.55 5.39 2.64
N LEU A 76 15.33 5.60 1.58
CA LEU A 76 16.57 4.88 1.36
C LEU A 76 17.67 5.21 2.37
N ASP A 77 17.73 6.46 2.85
CA ASP A 77 18.68 6.85 3.90
C ASP A 77 18.32 6.16 5.22
N ILE A 78 17.02 6.06 5.52
CA ILE A 78 16.52 5.32 6.70
C ILE A 78 16.93 3.85 6.64
N VAL A 79 16.68 3.19 5.50
CA VAL A 79 17.03 1.77 5.32
C VAL A 79 18.55 1.59 5.40
N ARG A 80 19.31 2.48 4.78
CA ARG A 80 20.78 2.45 4.81
C ARG A 80 21.33 2.63 6.22
N GLU A 81 20.86 3.64 6.94
CA GLU A 81 21.27 3.92 8.32
C GLU A 81 20.93 2.72 9.21
N GLY A 82 19.68 2.24 9.16
CA GLY A 82 19.23 1.08 9.92
C GLY A 82 20.06 -0.17 9.66
N LEU A 83 20.34 -0.52 8.40
CA LEU A 83 21.15 -1.69 8.04
C LEU A 83 22.63 -1.54 8.42
N SER A 84 23.13 -0.31 8.56
CA SER A 84 24.54 -0.03 8.86
C SER A 84 24.87 0.02 10.35
N GLY A 85 23.87 0.11 11.23
CA GLY A 85 24.05 0.21 12.67
C GLY A 85 24.33 -1.13 13.37
N GLU A 86 25.08 -1.08 14.48
CA GLU A 86 25.28 -2.25 15.38
C GLU A 86 23.96 -2.73 16.02
N ASN A 87 22.95 -1.86 16.10
CA ASN A 87 21.60 -2.18 16.56
C ASN A 87 20.54 -1.55 15.63
N PRO A 88 20.16 -2.22 14.52
CA PRO A 88 19.19 -1.71 13.56
C PRO A 88 17.85 -1.34 14.22
N PHE A 89 17.37 -2.17 15.14
CA PHE A 89 16.11 -1.96 15.82
C PHE A 89 16.15 -0.77 16.78
N GLY A 90 17.26 -0.54 17.47
CA GLY A 90 17.43 0.62 18.36
C GLY A 90 17.51 1.96 17.63
N GLN A 91 17.92 1.97 16.35
CA GLN A 91 17.89 3.17 15.52
C GLN A 91 16.48 3.46 14.96
N ILE A 92 15.73 2.41 14.62
CA ILE A 92 14.35 2.53 14.13
C ILE A 92 13.38 2.86 15.29
N PHE A 93 13.61 2.27 16.47
CA PHE A 93 12.81 2.44 17.68
C PHE A 93 13.72 2.89 18.84
N PRO A 94 14.09 4.17 18.90
CA PRO A 94 14.90 4.68 20.00
C PRO A 94 14.14 4.61 21.33
N TYR A 95 14.88 4.71 22.43
CA TYR A 95 14.28 4.74 23.77
C TYR A 95 13.29 5.90 23.88
N PRO A 96 12.01 5.63 24.17
CA PRO A 96 10.99 6.64 24.11
C PRO A 96 11.14 7.64 25.26
N THR A 97 11.39 8.91 24.93
CA THR A 97 11.10 10.04 25.82
C THR A 97 9.62 10.41 25.71
N PHE A 98 9.06 11.09 26.71
CA PHE A 98 7.66 11.53 26.64
C PHE A 98 7.38 12.39 25.39
N GLY A 99 8.26 13.35 25.10
CA GLY A 99 8.17 14.18 23.90
C GLY A 99 8.30 13.35 22.62
N GLY A 100 9.26 12.41 22.58
CA GLY A 100 9.46 11.51 21.45
C GLY A 100 8.22 10.64 21.16
N LEU A 101 7.54 10.13 22.19
CA LEU A 101 6.29 9.38 22.05
C LEU A 101 5.16 10.21 21.45
N VAL A 102 4.98 11.46 21.92
CA VAL A 102 3.95 12.36 21.38
C VAL A 102 4.21 12.64 19.90
N ALA A 103 5.47 12.93 19.53
CA ALA A 103 5.86 13.13 18.15
C ALA A 103 5.63 11.87 17.30
N PHE A 104 6.06 10.70 17.78
CA PHE A 104 5.86 9.41 17.12
C PHE A 104 4.38 9.11 16.85
N LEU A 105 3.51 9.34 17.85
CA LEU A 105 2.07 9.16 17.71
C LEU A 105 1.48 10.11 16.68
N PHE A 106 1.88 11.39 16.70
CA PHE A 106 1.42 12.36 15.70
C PHE A 106 1.78 11.91 14.27
N TYR A 107 3.05 11.57 14.02
CA TYR A 107 3.49 11.12 12.69
C TYR A 107 2.81 9.81 12.27
N SER A 108 2.71 8.84 13.17
CA SER A 108 2.06 7.56 12.89
C SER A 108 0.59 7.75 12.51
N LEU A 109 -0.16 8.53 13.28
CA LEU A 109 -1.57 8.81 13.00
C LEU A 109 -1.74 9.60 11.70
N TRP A 110 -0.88 10.59 11.45
CA TRP A 110 -0.91 11.36 10.20
C TRP A 110 -0.65 10.48 8.97
N TYR A 111 0.35 9.60 9.07
CA TYR A 111 0.78 8.74 7.96
C TYR A 111 -0.31 7.70 7.68
N ILE A 112 -0.82 7.02 8.71
CA ILE A 112 -1.90 6.05 8.57
C ILE A 112 -3.17 6.71 8.01
N ALA A 113 -3.54 7.91 8.47
CA ALA A 113 -4.67 8.64 7.91
C ALA A 113 -4.47 8.97 6.42
N THR A 114 -3.28 9.40 6.03
CA THR A 114 -2.95 9.71 4.64
C THR A 114 -2.95 8.44 3.77
N PHE A 115 -2.40 7.33 4.28
CA PHE A 115 -2.39 6.04 3.61
C PHE A 115 -3.80 5.45 3.49
N ALA A 116 -4.66 5.66 4.49
CA ALA A 116 -6.05 5.21 4.46
C ALA A 116 -6.82 5.86 3.30
N ILE A 117 -6.61 7.15 3.06
CA ILE A 117 -7.28 7.91 2.00
C ILE A 117 -6.65 7.65 0.63
N PHE A 118 -5.37 7.99 0.46
CA PHE A 118 -4.73 7.94 -0.85
C PHE A 118 -4.26 6.53 -1.21
N GLY A 119 -3.66 5.82 -0.25
CA GLY A 119 -3.27 4.43 -0.44
C GLY A 119 -4.46 3.50 -0.64
N GLY A 120 -5.55 3.73 0.11
CA GLY A 120 -6.84 3.02 -0.07
C GLY A 120 -7.44 3.24 -1.46
N ALA A 121 -7.44 4.49 -1.97
CA ALA A 121 -7.95 4.77 -3.31
C ALA A 121 -7.10 4.10 -4.39
N ILE A 122 -5.77 4.13 -4.26
CA ILE A 122 -4.85 3.53 -5.23
C ILE A 122 -4.96 2.00 -5.23
N SER A 123 -5.00 1.38 -4.05
CA SER A 123 -5.21 -0.06 -3.91
C SER A 123 -6.55 -0.50 -4.51
N ARG A 124 -7.62 0.30 -4.39
CA ARG A 124 -8.90 0.02 -5.05
C ARG A 124 -8.82 0.13 -6.58
N ILE A 125 -8.11 1.13 -7.12
CA ILE A 125 -7.87 1.23 -8.57
C ILE A 125 -7.13 -0.01 -9.08
N ALA A 126 -6.07 -0.41 -8.37
CA ALA A 126 -5.27 -1.57 -8.75
C ALA A 126 -6.07 -2.88 -8.67
N ALA A 127 -6.84 -3.07 -7.59
CA ALA A 127 -7.71 -4.22 -7.41
C ALA A 127 -8.73 -4.36 -8.56
N MET A 128 -9.40 -3.27 -8.94
CA MET A 128 -10.36 -3.26 -10.05
C MET A 128 -9.70 -3.56 -11.41
N GLU A 129 -8.51 -3.01 -11.64
CA GLU A 129 -7.75 -3.24 -12.87
C GLU A 129 -7.28 -4.70 -12.98
N PHE A 130 -6.86 -5.32 -11.87
CA PHE A 130 -6.43 -6.73 -11.88
C PHE A 130 -7.60 -7.71 -11.96
N ALA A 131 -8.70 -7.43 -11.28
CA ALA A 131 -9.84 -8.34 -11.20
C ALA A 131 -10.74 -8.25 -12.44
N VAL A 132 -11.17 -7.04 -12.79
CA VAL A 132 -12.24 -6.83 -13.79
C VAL A 132 -11.68 -6.24 -15.09
N ASN A 133 -10.39 -5.86 -15.13
CA ASN A 133 -9.81 -5.00 -16.19
C ASN A 133 -10.65 -3.73 -16.45
N ASP A 134 -11.39 -3.26 -15.43
CA ASP A 134 -12.18 -2.04 -15.53
C ASP A 134 -11.45 -0.84 -14.95
N ARG A 135 -11.60 0.30 -15.62
CA ARG A 135 -10.97 1.56 -15.28
C ARG A 135 -11.79 2.24 -14.19
N CYS A 136 -11.59 1.81 -12.95
CA CYS A 136 -12.15 2.50 -11.79
C CYS A 136 -11.80 4.00 -11.85
N GLY A 137 -12.83 4.85 -11.86
CA GLY A 137 -12.68 6.29 -11.88
C GLY A 137 -12.09 6.83 -10.58
N LEU A 138 -11.36 7.94 -10.64
CA LEU A 138 -10.70 8.58 -9.48
C LEU A 138 -11.71 8.91 -8.36
N LYS A 139 -12.91 9.36 -8.74
CA LYS A 139 -13.99 9.70 -7.80
C LYS A 139 -14.53 8.46 -7.08
N GLY A 140 -14.72 7.35 -7.81
CA GLY A 140 -15.22 6.09 -7.25
C GLY A 140 -14.21 5.45 -6.30
N ALA A 141 -12.94 5.44 -6.68
CA ALA A 141 -11.86 4.94 -5.83
C ALA A 141 -11.70 5.74 -4.53
N LEU A 142 -11.74 7.08 -4.62
CA LEU A 142 -11.66 7.94 -3.44
C LEU A 142 -12.90 7.81 -2.56
N ALA A 143 -14.10 7.71 -3.15
CA ALA A 143 -15.33 7.47 -2.40
C ALA A 143 -15.28 6.14 -1.64
N HIS A 144 -14.81 5.06 -2.27
CA HIS A 144 -14.60 3.77 -1.61
C HIS A 144 -13.66 3.90 -0.40
N SER A 145 -12.50 4.51 -0.60
CA SER A 145 -11.52 4.71 0.46
C SER A 145 -12.07 5.55 1.62
N LEU A 146 -12.81 6.62 1.34
CA LEU A 146 -13.43 7.46 2.37
C LEU A 146 -14.53 6.69 3.13
N ARG A 147 -15.35 5.88 2.43
CA ARG A 147 -16.35 5.01 3.08
C ARG A 147 -15.71 3.98 4.01
N LYS A 148 -14.58 3.40 3.61
CA LYS A 148 -13.82 2.40 4.38
C LYS A 148 -12.67 3.00 5.20
N PHE A 149 -12.67 4.32 5.43
CA PHE A 149 -11.59 5.01 6.12
C PHE A 149 -11.26 4.38 7.48
N ILE A 150 -12.29 4.05 8.26
CA ILE A 150 -12.14 3.43 9.59
C ILE A 150 -11.42 2.08 9.50
N SER A 151 -11.79 1.24 8.52
CA SER A 151 -11.16 -0.06 8.31
C SER A 151 -9.67 0.09 7.96
N TYR A 152 -9.32 0.98 7.03
CA TYR A 152 -7.92 1.24 6.69
C TYR A 152 -7.13 1.86 7.85
N PHE A 153 -7.74 2.79 8.58
CA PHE A 153 -7.08 3.51 9.66
C PHE A 153 -6.84 2.64 10.90
N LEU A 154 -7.83 1.83 11.29
CA LEU A 154 -7.72 0.99 12.49
C LEU A 154 -6.94 -0.30 12.24
N SER A 155 -6.86 -0.81 11.01
CA SER A 155 -6.19 -2.09 10.72
C SER A 155 -4.73 -2.15 11.21
N PRO A 156 -3.89 -1.12 11.00
CA PRO A 156 -2.53 -1.11 11.52
C PRO A 156 -2.42 -0.76 13.01
N ILE A 157 -3.39 -0.01 13.54
CA ILE A 157 -3.41 0.41 14.95
C ILE A 157 -3.79 -0.77 15.85
N PHE A 158 -4.67 -1.65 15.37
CA PHE A 158 -5.22 -2.72 16.18
C PHE A 158 -4.15 -3.69 16.75
N PRO A 159 -3.18 -4.19 15.96
CA PRO A 159 -2.06 -4.98 16.49
C PRO A 159 -1.25 -4.22 17.55
N MET A 160 -1.08 -2.91 17.39
CA MET A 160 -0.31 -2.08 18.33
C MET A 160 -1.00 -1.96 19.69
N VAL A 161 -2.33 -2.04 19.75
CA VAL A 161 -3.07 -2.16 21.02
C VAL A 161 -2.68 -3.45 21.74
N GLY A 162 -2.62 -4.58 21.02
CA GLY A 162 -2.16 -5.87 21.56
C GLY A 162 -0.72 -5.83 22.07
N VAL A 163 0.19 -5.21 21.30
CA VAL A 163 1.58 -4.98 21.73
C VAL A 163 1.62 -4.12 23.00
N THR A 164 0.86 -3.04 23.05
CA THR A 164 0.81 -2.14 24.21
C THR A 164 0.32 -2.89 25.46
N MET A 165 -0.72 -3.71 25.34
CA MET A 165 -1.24 -4.52 26.44
C MET A 165 -0.21 -5.51 26.97
N LEU A 166 0.53 -6.18 26.10
CA LEU A 166 1.62 -7.10 26.48
C LEU A 166 2.82 -6.33 27.08
N MET A 167 3.13 -5.15 26.55
CA MET A 167 4.19 -4.28 27.07
C MET A 167 3.88 -3.79 28.49
N VAL A 168 2.61 -3.56 28.85
CA VAL A 168 2.22 -3.20 30.23
C VAL A 168 2.63 -4.29 31.22
N ILE A 169 2.55 -5.57 30.85
CA ILE A 169 2.98 -6.68 31.71
C ILE A 169 4.50 -6.58 31.95
N LEU A 170 5.29 -6.37 30.89
CA LEU A 170 6.74 -6.20 31.01
C LEU A 170 7.13 -4.94 31.80
N LEU A 171 6.35 -3.87 31.65
CA LEU A 171 6.50 -2.63 32.41
C LEU A 171 6.32 -2.89 33.90
N VAL A 172 5.33 -3.69 34.31
CA VAL A 172 5.13 -4.06 35.72
C VAL A 172 6.35 -4.84 36.26
N PHE A 173 6.91 -5.78 35.49
CA PHE A 173 8.16 -6.46 35.86
C PHE A 173 9.30 -5.45 36.06
N GLY A 174 9.45 -4.49 35.15
CA GLY A 174 10.43 -3.40 35.26
C GLY A 174 10.22 -2.52 36.49
N LEU A 175 8.97 -2.16 36.81
CA LEU A 175 8.63 -1.38 38.00
C LEU A 175 8.92 -2.13 39.30
N ILE A 176 8.73 -3.45 39.36
CA ILE A 176 9.11 -4.24 40.53
C ILE A 176 10.64 -4.26 40.68
N ASN A 177 11.38 -4.41 39.57
CA ASN A 177 12.84 -4.37 39.57
C ASN A 177 13.40 -3.02 40.05
N TRP A 178 12.66 -1.94 39.84
CA TRP A 178 13.01 -0.61 40.33
C TRP A 178 13.09 -0.52 41.87
N LEU A 179 12.40 -1.42 42.61
CA LEU A 179 12.48 -1.49 44.08
C LEU A 179 13.82 -2.04 44.60
N GLY A 180 14.68 -2.55 43.71
CA GLY A 180 16.05 -2.94 44.01
C GLY A 180 16.36 -4.42 43.71
N PRO A 181 17.62 -4.85 43.90
CA PRO A 181 18.09 -6.17 43.45
C PRO A 181 17.34 -7.35 44.08
N TRP A 182 16.93 -7.25 45.34
CA TRP A 182 16.17 -8.29 46.02
C TRP A 182 14.76 -8.49 45.44
N ALA A 183 14.11 -7.41 45.00
CA ALA A 183 12.85 -7.51 44.27
C ALA A 183 13.06 -8.13 42.88
N ALA A 184 14.20 -7.85 42.24
CA ALA A 184 14.58 -8.46 40.96
C ALA A 184 14.84 -9.98 41.05
N VAL A 185 15.16 -10.52 42.24
CA VAL A 185 15.23 -11.97 42.44
C VAL A 185 13.85 -12.61 42.24
N VAL A 186 12.79 -11.98 42.77
CA VAL A 186 11.41 -12.48 42.65
C VAL A 186 10.95 -12.45 41.19
N THR A 187 11.14 -11.33 40.49
CA THR A 187 10.82 -11.23 39.07
C THR A 187 11.70 -12.13 38.20
N GLY A 188 12.94 -12.39 38.62
CA GLY A 188 13.83 -13.36 37.97
C GLY A 188 13.30 -14.80 38.07
N ILE A 189 12.79 -15.20 39.24
CA ILE A 189 12.12 -16.50 39.44
C ILE A 189 10.88 -16.62 38.54
N PHE A 190 10.07 -15.55 38.45
CA PHE A 190 8.92 -15.49 37.54
C PHE A 190 9.27 -15.01 36.12
N GLY A 191 10.56 -14.94 35.79
CA GLY A 191 11.05 -14.31 34.55
C GLY A 191 10.61 -15.04 33.29
N PHE A 192 10.27 -16.33 33.40
CA PHE A 192 9.70 -17.09 32.29
C PHE A 192 8.40 -16.46 31.74
N ILE A 193 7.59 -15.82 32.60
CA ILE A 193 6.37 -15.10 32.17
C ILE A 193 6.77 -13.93 31.25
N ALA A 194 7.75 -13.14 31.66
CA ALA A 194 8.25 -12.02 30.85
C ALA A 194 8.82 -12.50 29.51
N VAL A 195 9.54 -13.63 29.50
CA VAL A 195 10.05 -14.25 28.27
C VAL A 195 8.91 -14.66 27.34
N PHE A 196 7.90 -15.38 27.84
CA PHE A 196 6.74 -15.76 27.01
C PHE A 196 5.95 -14.55 26.50
N VAL A 197 5.80 -13.51 27.31
CA VAL A 197 5.17 -12.25 26.88
C VAL A 197 5.99 -11.59 25.77
N SER A 198 7.32 -11.50 25.90
CA SER A 198 8.17 -10.94 24.83
C SER A 198 8.14 -11.77 23.55
N LEU A 199 8.06 -13.10 23.66
CA LEU A 199 7.90 -13.99 22.50
C LEU A 199 6.54 -13.75 21.84
N GLY A 200 5.48 -13.56 22.63
CA GLY A 200 4.15 -13.21 22.14
C GLY A 200 4.13 -11.87 21.40
N ILE A 201 4.84 -10.86 21.91
CA ILE A 201 5.03 -9.59 21.21
C ILE A 201 5.75 -9.82 19.87
N GLY A 202 6.83 -10.61 19.85
CA GLY A 202 7.54 -10.95 18.62
C GLY A 202 6.65 -11.66 17.59
N MET A 203 5.84 -12.63 18.03
CA MET A 203 4.89 -13.36 17.18
C MET A 203 3.81 -12.46 16.58
N LEU A 204 3.48 -11.35 17.24
CA LEU A 204 2.54 -10.36 16.74
C LEU A 204 3.23 -9.34 15.80
N VAL A 205 4.38 -8.81 16.21
CA VAL A 205 5.08 -7.75 15.48
C VAL A 205 5.71 -8.25 14.17
N VAL A 206 6.25 -9.46 14.12
CA VAL A 206 6.95 -9.97 12.92
C VAL A 206 6.01 -10.11 11.71
N PRO A 207 4.86 -10.81 11.78
CA PRO A 207 3.90 -10.85 10.69
C PRO A 207 3.29 -9.48 10.39
N PHE A 208 3.17 -8.60 11.39
CA PHE A 208 2.71 -7.23 11.18
C PHE A 208 3.66 -6.42 10.30
N ILE A 209 4.96 -6.38 10.63
CA ILE A 209 5.97 -5.64 9.86
C ILE A 209 6.01 -6.13 8.41
N LEU A 210 5.91 -7.44 8.22
CA LEU A 210 5.96 -8.03 6.88
C LEU A 210 4.65 -7.88 6.12
N GLY A 211 3.50 -7.95 6.79
CA GLY A 211 2.21 -8.11 6.15
C GLY A 211 1.34 -6.86 6.11
N TRP A 212 1.61 -5.82 6.91
CA TRP A 212 0.73 -4.65 7.00
C TRP A 212 0.25 -4.07 5.66
N PRO A 213 1.03 -4.04 4.55
CA PRO A 213 0.53 -3.49 3.29
C PRO A 213 -0.56 -4.36 2.65
N LEU A 214 -0.58 -5.67 2.91
CA LEU A 214 -1.61 -6.61 2.42
C LEU A 214 -3.00 -6.27 2.95
N MET A 215 -3.09 -5.61 4.12
CA MET A 215 -4.36 -5.15 4.69
C MET A 215 -5.08 -4.19 3.73
N TRP A 216 -4.33 -3.35 2.99
CA TRP A 216 -4.93 -2.46 2.00
C TRP A 216 -5.55 -3.25 0.84
N GLY A 217 -4.87 -4.31 0.40
CA GLY A 217 -5.39 -5.23 -0.61
C GLY A 217 -6.67 -5.92 -0.17
N ALA A 218 -6.72 -6.44 1.07
CA ALA A 218 -7.91 -7.08 1.63
C ALA A 218 -9.12 -6.14 1.66
N ILE A 219 -8.95 -4.94 2.23
CA ILE A 219 -10.03 -3.97 2.35
C ILE A 219 -10.47 -3.48 0.95
N SER A 220 -9.52 -3.28 0.02
CA SER A 220 -9.82 -2.83 -1.34
C SER A 220 -10.51 -3.87 -2.22
N THR A 221 -10.33 -5.15 -1.95
CA THR A 221 -10.86 -6.23 -2.81
C THR A 221 -12.14 -6.83 -2.24
N GLU A 222 -12.16 -7.11 -0.94
CA GLU A 222 -13.22 -7.86 -0.28
C GLU A 222 -14.07 -6.99 0.65
N CYS A 223 -13.78 -5.69 0.73
CA CYS A 223 -14.44 -4.77 1.67
C CYS A 223 -14.37 -5.26 3.12
N SER A 224 -13.29 -5.96 3.48
CA SER A 224 -13.03 -6.47 4.83
C SER A 224 -13.06 -5.38 5.90
N ASP A 225 -13.43 -5.76 7.12
CA ASP A 225 -13.23 -4.93 8.30
C ASP A 225 -11.81 -5.06 8.84
N HIS A 226 -11.38 -4.14 9.72
CA HIS A 226 -9.99 -4.07 10.19
C HIS A 226 -9.49 -5.37 10.86
N PHE A 227 -10.37 -6.11 11.54
CA PHE A 227 -10.04 -7.42 12.13
C PHE A 227 -9.84 -8.50 11.07
N ASP A 228 -10.74 -8.57 10.10
CA ASP A 228 -10.68 -9.57 9.03
C ASP A 228 -9.43 -9.33 8.16
N ALA A 229 -9.19 -8.07 7.76
CA ALA A 229 -8.01 -7.67 7.01
C ALA A 229 -6.69 -8.03 7.73
N LEU A 230 -6.64 -7.79 9.04
CA LEU A 230 -5.50 -8.18 9.87
C LEU A 230 -5.29 -9.71 9.90
N SER A 231 -6.37 -10.46 10.12
CA SER A 231 -6.30 -11.91 10.22
C SER A 231 -5.82 -12.58 8.92
N ARG A 232 -6.32 -12.13 7.77
CA ARG A 232 -5.91 -12.58 6.43
C ARG A 232 -4.45 -12.28 6.16
N CYS A 233 -4.03 -11.04 6.44
CA CYS A 233 -2.64 -10.62 6.33
C CYS A 233 -1.69 -11.55 7.12
N TYR A 234 -2.03 -11.86 8.38
CA TYR A 234 -1.21 -12.74 9.21
C TYR A 234 -1.20 -14.17 8.67
N ALA A 235 -2.36 -14.69 8.27
CA ALA A 235 -2.49 -16.02 7.68
C ALA A 235 -1.61 -16.13 6.42
N TYR A 236 -1.68 -15.17 5.50
CA TYR A 236 -0.98 -15.28 4.23
C TYR A 236 0.55 -15.21 4.40
N VAL A 237 1.05 -14.31 5.25
CA VAL A 237 2.48 -14.21 5.54
C VAL A 237 3.02 -15.48 6.20
N THR A 238 2.26 -16.09 7.11
CA THR A 238 2.72 -17.26 7.89
C THR A 238 2.52 -18.59 7.18
N GLN A 239 1.46 -18.75 6.37
CA GLN A 239 1.14 -20.01 5.70
C GLN A 239 1.94 -20.22 4.41
N ARG A 240 2.27 -19.15 3.66
CA ARG A 240 2.99 -19.23 2.38
C ARG A 240 4.20 -18.28 2.31
N PRO A 241 5.12 -18.28 3.29
CA PRO A 241 6.19 -17.29 3.38
C PRO A 241 7.12 -17.26 2.16
N PHE A 242 7.39 -18.42 1.54
CA PHE A 242 8.24 -18.49 0.35
C PHE A 242 7.56 -17.94 -0.91
N HIS A 243 6.25 -18.12 -1.07
CA HIS A 243 5.51 -17.54 -2.19
C HIS A 243 5.45 -16.02 -2.02
N TYR A 244 5.17 -15.56 -0.81
CA TYR A 244 5.20 -14.14 -0.50
C TYR A 244 6.57 -13.51 -0.80
N LEU A 245 7.66 -14.15 -0.37
CA LEU A 245 9.03 -13.69 -0.64
C LEU A 245 9.33 -13.64 -2.14
N LEU A 246 8.91 -14.64 -2.92
CA LEU A 246 9.05 -14.63 -4.38
C LEU A 246 8.28 -13.47 -5.01
N TYR A 247 7.05 -13.22 -4.56
CA TYR A 247 6.26 -12.07 -5.04
C TYR A 247 6.90 -10.73 -4.67
N LEU A 248 7.48 -10.62 -3.48
CA LEU A 248 8.26 -9.44 -3.09
C LEU A 248 9.50 -9.25 -3.97
N MET A 249 10.19 -10.33 -4.37
CA MET A 249 11.33 -10.24 -5.29
C MET A 249 10.91 -9.75 -6.68
N VAL A 250 9.81 -10.30 -7.21
CA VAL A 250 9.26 -9.87 -8.52
C VAL A 250 8.79 -8.41 -8.44
N ALA A 251 8.08 -8.04 -7.37
CA ALA A 251 7.69 -6.67 -7.10
C ALA A 251 8.92 -5.76 -7.03
N PHE A 252 9.93 -6.11 -6.25
CA PHE A 252 11.15 -5.31 -6.15
C PHE A 252 11.81 -5.08 -7.52
N PHE A 253 11.90 -6.11 -8.36
CA PHE A 253 12.44 -5.98 -9.72
C PHE A 253 11.57 -5.05 -10.60
N GLY A 254 10.26 -5.28 -10.65
CA GLY A 254 9.33 -4.44 -11.42
C GLY A 254 9.31 -2.98 -10.93
N GLY A 255 9.33 -2.77 -9.61
CA GLY A 255 9.39 -1.47 -8.97
C GLY A 255 10.70 -0.73 -9.27
N SER A 256 11.83 -1.45 -9.28
CA SER A 256 13.15 -0.88 -9.61
C SER A 256 13.22 -0.36 -11.04
N VAL A 257 12.63 -1.09 -12.01
CA VAL A 257 12.56 -0.63 -13.41
C VAL A 257 11.73 0.65 -13.52
N GLY A 258 10.56 0.69 -12.90
CA GLY A 258 9.74 1.90 -12.92
C GLY A 258 10.35 3.06 -12.14
N PHE A 259 11.01 2.80 -11.00
CA PHE A 259 11.78 3.78 -10.24
C PHE A 259 12.87 4.41 -11.10
N PHE A 260 13.62 3.58 -11.82
CA PHE A 260 14.65 4.05 -12.74
C PHE A 260 14.04 4.94 -13.85
N ALA A 261 12.93 4.51 -14.46
CA ALA A 261 12.28 5.26 -15.53
C ALA A 261 11.76 6.64 -15.06
N ILE A 262 11.07 6.71 -13.91
CA ILE A 262 10.59 7.99 -13.37
C ILE A 262 11.75 8.88 -12.91
N SER A 263 12.78 8.30 -12.30
CA SER A 263 13.96 9.04 -11.85
C SER A 263 14.77 9.60 -13.02
N LEU A 264 14.86 8.85 -14.12
CA LEU A 264 15.48 9.32 -15.35
C LEU A 264 14.69 10.50 -15.93
N LEU A 265 13.36 10.39 -16.01
CA LEU A 265 12.49 11.46 -16.49
C LEU A 265 12.62 12.72 -15.61
N VAL A 266 12.49 12.58 -14.30
CA VAL A 266 12.57 13.69 -13.35
C VAL A 266 13.96 14.30 -13.32
N GLY A 267 15.00 13.46 -13.25
CA GLY A 267 16.39 13.90 -13.21
C GLY A 267 16.81 14.65 -14.47
N THR A 268 16.45 14.14 -15.66
CA THR A 268 16.70 14.85 -16.93
C THR A 268 15.89 16.14 -17.03
N SER A 269 14.62 16.15 -16.58
CA SER A 269 13.79 17.36 -16.56
C SER A 269 14.35 18.44 -15.65
N LEU A 270 14.78 18.07 -14.45
CA LEU A 270 15.39 18.98 -13.48
C LEU A 270 16.77 19.48 -13.95
N ALA A 271 17.57 18.61 -14.57
CA ALA A 271 18.85 18.99 -15.16
C ALA A 271 18.67 19.95 -16.34
N ALA A 272 17.67 19.72 -17.21
CA ALA A 272 17.34 20.62 -18.30
C ALA A 272 16.83 21.97 -17.77
N LEU A 273 15.98 21.97 -16.73
CA LEU A 273 15.50 23.18 -16.07
C LEU A 273 16.65 23.99 -15.48
N SER A 274 17.51 23.36 -14.67
CA SER A 274 18.64 24.05 -14.02
C SER A 274 19.66 24.55 -15.04
N THR A 275 20.04 23.72 -16.01
CA THR A 275 21.04 24.08 -17.04
C THR A 275 20.51 25.17 -17.97
N GLY A 276 19.25 25.05 -18.41
CA GLY A 276 18.65 26.03 -19.31
C GLY A 276 18.49 27.41 -18.66
N LEU A 277 18.04 27.45 -17.40
CA LEU A 277 17.97 28.70 -16.63
C LEU A 277 19.36 29.28 -16.40
N LEU A 278 20.34 28.44 -16.01
CA LEU A 278 21.72 28.87 -15.78
C LEU A 278 22.35 29.47 -17.03
N TRP A 279 22.15 28.87 -18.22
CA TRP A 279 22.65 29.41 -19.48
C TRP A 279 22.04 30.78 -19.83
N GLY A 280 20.77 31.01 -19.47
CA GLY A 280 20.09 32.27 -19.73
C GLY A 280 20.46 33.39 -18.76
N GLN A 281 20.54 33.09 -17.45
CA GLN A 281 20.70 34.10 -16.40
C GLN A 281 22.14 34.22 -15.85
N GLY A 282 23.00 33.24 -16.09
CA GLY A 282 24.36 33.18 -15.54
C GLY A 282 24.39 32.76 -14.07
N MET A 283 25.59 32.46 -13.56
CA MET A 283 25.78 31.95 -12.18
C MET A 283 25.37 32.97 -11.12
N ASP A 284 25.79 34.23 -11.27
CA ASP A 284 25.54 35.29 -10.28
C ASP A 284 24.04 35.55 -10.07
N GLN A 285 23.26 35.64 -11.17
CA GLN A 285 21.82 35.83 -11.05
C GLN A 285 21.12 34.59 -10.52
N THR A 286 21.64 33.39 -10.80
CA THR A 286 21.10 32.15 -10.25
C THR A 286 21.19 32.15 -8.73
N GLU A 287 22.35 32.48 -8.18
CA GLU A 287 22.55 32.59 -6.73
C GLU A 287 21.70 33.71 -6.11
N ALA A 288 21.63 34.87 -6.77
CA ALA A 288 20.79 35.99 -6.31
C ALA A 288 19.31 35.60 -6.25
N ILE A 289 18.77 34.91 -7.26
CA ILE A 289 17.38 34.45 -7.29
C ILE A 289 17.12 33.40 -6.20
N PHE A 290 18.04 32.45 -6.00
CA PHE A 290 17.86 31.39 -5.01
C PHE A 290 17.90 31.88 -3.56
N THR A 291 18.62 32.97 -3.29
CA THR A 291 18.73 33.60 -1.96
C THR A 291 17.68 34.70 -1.73
N HIS A 292 17.05 35.20 -2.79
CA HIS A 292 16.01 36.21 -2.71
C HIS A 292 14.78 35.72 -1.90
N SER A 293 14.29 36.56 -0.99
CA SER A 293 13.21 36.24 -0.06
C SER A 293 11.88 35.84 -0.72
N VAL A 294 11.55 36.43 -1.86
CA VAL A 294 10.33 36.13 -2.64
C VAL A 294 10.58 35.15 -3.79
N ALA A 295 11.51 35.45 -4.70
CA ALA A 295 11.75 34.62 -5.89
C ALA A 295 12.29 33.22 -5.55
N GLY A 296 13.16 33.10 -4.54
CA GLY A 296 13.77 31.83 -4.14
C GLY A 296 12.73 30.77 -3.75
N PRO A 297 11.82 31.05 -2.79
CA PRO A 297 10.75 30.12 -2.44
C PRO A 297 9.83 29.73 -3.60
N ILE A 298 9.50 30.65 -4.50
CA ILE A 298 8.65 30.38 -5.67
C ILE A 298 9.34 29.39 -6.62
N TRP A 299 10.62 29.60 -6.93
CA TRP A 299 11.37 28.69 -7.79
C TRP A 299 11.60 27.33 -7.14
N ARG A 300 11.89 27.29 -5.83
CA ARG A 300 11.99 26.04 -5.07
C ARG A 300 10.67 25.26 -5.09
N PHE A 301 9.53 25.94 -4.99
CA PHE A 301 8.23 25.28 -5.12
C PHE A 301 8.09 24.52 -6.43
N TRP A 302 8.40 25.15 -7.57
CA TRP A 302 8.33 24.51 -8.88
C TRP A 302 9.37 23.39 -9.07
N TYR A 303 10.58 23.58 -8.57
CA TYR A 303 11.61 22.54 -8.59
C TYR A 303 11.17 21.31 -7.80
N HIS A 304 10.70 21.51 -6.56
CA HIS A 304 10.17 20.44 -5.72
C HIS A 304 8.88 19.83 -6.29
N ALA A 305 8.09 20.57 -7.07
CA ALA A 305 6.91 20.01 -7.73
C ALA A 305 7.27 18.93 -8.75
N VAL A 306 8.36 19.10 -9.49
CA VAL A 306 8.87 18.09 -10.42
C VAL A 306 9.57 16.95 -9.65
N GLU A 307 10.38 17.30 -8.65
CA GLU A 307 11.10 16.33 -7.80
C GLU A 307 10.15 15.33 -7.11
N ARG A 308 9.00 15.82 -6.61
CA ARG A 308 7.98 15.00 -5.93
C ARG A 308 7.31 13.94 -6.80
N LEU A 309 7.53 13.95 -8.12
CA LEU A 309 7.01 12.89 -9.00
C LEU A 309 7.64 11.52 -8.69
N VAL A 310 8.91 11.47 -8.25
CA VAL A 310 9.58 10.22 -7.88
C VAL A 310 8.92 9.56 -6.66
N PRO A 311 8.79 10.23 -5.49
CA PRO A 311 8.09 9.65 -4.35
C PRO A 311 6.60 9.41 -4.63
N ALA A 312 5.96 10.20 -5.50
CA ALA A 312 4.59 9.94 -5.93
C ALA A 312 4.46 8.61 -6.67
N TYR A 313 5.36 8.33 -7.62
CA TYR A 313 5.38 7.03 -8.30
C TYR A 313 5.62 5.89 -7.30
N MET A 314 6.58 6.04 -6.38
CA MET A 314 6.84 5.04 -5.32
C MET A 314 5.63 4.77 -4.44
N PHE A 315 4.94 5.82 -3.99
CA PHE A 315 3.74 5.72 -3.20
C PHE A 315 2.62 5.00 -3.96
N GLY A 316 2.38 5.37 -5.22
CA GLY A 316 1.36 4.73 -6.04
C GLY A 316 1.68 3.27 -6.37
N TYR A 317 2.92 3.00 -6.74
CA TYR A 317 3.42 1.65 -7.01
C TYR A 317 3.29 0.74 -5.79
N PHE A 318 3.66 1.23 -4.60
CA PHE A 318 3.60 0.48 -3.35
C PHE A 318 2.19 -0.07 -3.09
N PHE A 319 1.16 0.79 -3.06
CA PHE A 319 -0.20 0.32 -2.80
C PHE A 319 -0.77 -0.52 -3.95
N ALA A 320 -0.40 -0.22 -5.19
CA ALA A 320 -0.84 -1.01 -6.34
C ALA A 320 -0.26 -2.43 -6.33
N VAL A 321 1.04 -2.59 -6.05
CA VAL A 321 1.68 -3.90 -6.06
C VAL A 321 1.20 -4.76 -4.91
N PHE A 322 1.00 -4.18 -3.71
CA PHE A 322 0.48 -4.94 -2.57
C PHE A 322 -0.97 -5.37 -2.73
N ALA A 323 -1.80 -4.62 -3.46
CA ALA A 323 -3.11 -5.11 -3.89
C ALA A 323 -2.98 -6.34 -4.81
N GLY A 324 -2.03 -6.32 -5.75
CA GLY A 324 -1.72 -7.48 -6.61
C GLY A 324 -1.18 -8.69 -5.83
N ILE A 325 -0.24 -8.47 -4.90
CA ILE A 325 0.32 -9.54 -4.07
C ILE A 325 -0.78 -10.17 -3.20
N TYR A 326 -1.69 -9.36 -2.65
CA TYR A 326 -2.84 -9.86 -1.90
C TYR A 326 -3.71 -10.79 -2.76
N LEU A 327 -4.04 -10.39 -4.00
CA LEU A 327 -4.82 -11.22 -4.92
C LEU A 327 -4.14 -12.55 -5.27
N LEU A 328 -2.81 -12.57 -5.38
CA LEU A 328 -2.06 -13.81 -5.61
C LEU A 328 -2.08 -14.72 -4.37
N LEU A 329 -1.85 -14.16 -3.18
CA LEU A 329 -1.83 -14.93 -1.95
C LEU A 329 -3.19 -15.49 -1.59
N ARG A 330 -4.28 -14.74 -1.76
CA ARG A 330 -5.63 -15.26 -1.51
C ARG A 330 -5.98 -16.39 -2.47
N ARG A 331 -5.52 -16.34 -3.72
CA ARG A 331 -5.72 -17.44 -4.67
C ARG A 331 -4.99 -18.70 -4.19
N ASP A 332 -3.77 -18.55 -3.70
CA ASP A 332 -2.95 -19.69 -3.26
C ASP A 332 -3.39 -20.28 -1.90
N VAL A 333 -3.95 -19.45 -1.02
CA VAL A 333 -4.37 -19.82 0.34
C VAL A 333 -5.86 -20.15 0.41
N ASP A 334 -6.71 -19.23 -0.04
CA ASP A 334 -8.17 -19.32 0.08
C ASP A 334 -8.83 -19.98 -1.14
N GLN A 335 -8.07 -20.22 -2.23
CA GLN A 335 -8.61 -20.67 -3.53
C GLN A 335 -9.64 -19.70 -4.15
N ALA A 336 -9.59 -18.41 -3.75
CA ALA A 336 -10.42 -17.36 -4.31
C ALA A 336 -9.87 -16.90 -5.68
N GLU A 337 -10.75 -16.72 -6.67
CA GLU A 337 -10.33 -16.31 -8.01
C GLU A 337 -9.86 -14.84 -8.02
N ILE A 338 -9.00 -14.47 -8.97
CA ILE A 338 -8.38 -13.12 -9.02
C ILE A 338 -9.39 -12.07 -9.49
N ASP A 339 -10.36 -12.47 -10.30
CA ASP A 339 -11.42 -11.67 -10.88
C ASP A 339 -12.61 -11.44 -9.94
N GLU A 340 -12.68 -12.15 -8.81
CA GLU A 340 -13.71 -11.95 -7.80
C GLU A 340 -13.43 -10.70 -6.95
N ILE A 341 -14.17 -9.62 -7.17
CA ILE A 341 -14.04 -8.40 -6.37
C ILE A 341 -15.41 -7.92 -5.90
N VAL A 342 -15.49 -7.51 -4.63
CA VAL A 342 -16.70 -6.90 -4.09
C VAL A 342 -16.85 -5.52 -4.71
N LEU A 343 -17.88 -5.34 -5.54
CA LEU A 343 -18.21 -4.07 -6.20
C LEU A 343 -19.09 -3.20 -5.31
N ASP A 344 -18.74 -1.93 -5.17
CA ASP A 344 -19.62 -0.96 -4.52
C ASP A 344 -20.87 -0.70 -5.37
N GLU A 345 -21.98 -0.24 -4.76
CA GLU A 345 -23.25 0.04 -5.45
C GLU A 345 -23.12 1.02 -6.63
N ASP A 346 -22.19 1.98 -6.54
CA ASP A 346 -21.95 3.01 -7.56
C ASP A 346 -21.07 2.54 -8.73
N GLN A 347 -20.57 1.30 -8.70
CA GLN A 347 -19.64 0.78 -9.71
C GLN A 347 -20.42 0.06 -10.82
N PRO A 348 -20.00 0.20 -12.10
CA PRO A 348 -20.69 -0.40 -13.21
C PRO A 348 -20.64 -1.93 -13.08
N ARG A 349 -21.78 -2.54 -12.78
CA ARG A 349 -21.96 -3.97 -12.99
C ARG A 349 -22.07 -4.18 -14.49
N PHE A 350 -21.25 -5.06 -15.07
CA PHE A 350 -21.44 -5.46 -16.46
C PHE A 350 -22.90 -5.88 -16.62
N ALA A 351 -23.65 -5.16 -17.46
CA ALA A 351 -25.00 -5.57 -17.78
C ALA A 351 -24.89 -6.98 -18.38
N MET A 352 -25.58 -7.95 -17.79
CA MET A 352 -25.68 -9.28 -18.38
C MET A 352 -26.11 -9.10 -19.83
N PRO A 353 -25.40 -9.72 -20.81
CA PRO A 353 -25.84 -9.69 -22.20
C PRO A 353 -27.33 -10.02 -22.21
N ALA A 354 -28.15 -9.12 -22.79
CA ALA A 354 -29.59 -9.30 -22.79
C ALA A 354 -29.88 -10.72 -23.30
N LEU A 355 -30.46 -11.55 -22.44
CA LEU A 355 -30.80 -12.92 -22.80
C LEU A 355 -31.68 -12.83 -24.04
N ASN A 356 -31.19 -13.29 -25.18
CA ASN A 356 -31.95 -13.25 -26.41
C ASN A 356 -33.21 -14.09 -26.19
N LYS A 357 -34.36 -13.43 -26.02
CA LYS A 357 -35.64 -14.10 -25.76
C LYS A 357 -36.07 -14.97 -26.95
N ASP A 358 -35.42 -14.80 -28.10
CA ASP A 358 -35.67 -15.55 -29.33
C ASP A 358 -34.95 -16.91 -29.36
N LEU A 359 -34.22 -17.29 -28.31
CA LEU A 359 -33.63 -18.63 -28.14
C LEU A 359 -34.52 -19.59 -27.33
N GLY A 360 -35.71 -19.14 -26.91
CA GLY A 360 -36.78 -20.04 -26.52
C GLY A 360 -37.26 -20.73 -27.77
N GLY A 361 -36.89 -22.00 -27.96
CA GLY A 361 -37.24 -22.78 -29.14
C GLY A 361 -38.70 -22.59 -29.51
N ASP A 362 -38.92 -22.39 -30.81
CA ASP A 362 -40.24 -22.33 -31.44
C ASP A 362 -41.17 -23.34 -30.78
N GLU A 363 -42.11 -22.86 -29.96
CA GLU A 363 -43.33 -23.61 -29.70
C GLU A 363 -44.00 -23.74 -31.07
N ALA A 364 -43.82 -24.92 -31.67
CA ALA A 364 -44.40 -25.30 -32.94
C ALA A 364 -45.88 -24.94 -32.94
N LYS A 365 -46.25 -23.94 -33.76
CA LYS A 365 -47.64 -23.71 -34.12
C LYS A 365 -48.17 -25.01 -34.71
N PRO A 366 -49.33 -25.51 -34.28
CA PRO A 366 -49.95 -26.65 -34.93
C PRO A 366 -50.30 -26.23 -36.36
N GLU A 367 -49.78 -26.97 -37.34
CA GLU A 367 -50.25 -26.92 -38.72
C GLU A 367 -51.73 -27.33 -38.74
N ASP A 368 -52.59 -26.38 -39.08
CA ASP A 368 -54.00 -26.65 -39.37
C ASP A 368 -54.09 -27.19 -40.79
N ASP A 369 -53.93 -28.51 -40.91
CA ASP A 369 -54.27 -29.27 -42.11
C ASP A 369 -55.75 -29.68 -42.03
N SER A 370 -56.61 -28.96 -42.75
CA SER A 370 -57.87 -29.53 -43.22
C SER A 370 -58.33 -28.91 -44.54
N THR A 371 -57.84 -29.55 -45.62
CA THR A 371 -58.63 -30.00 -46.77
C THR A 371 -59.75 -29.09 -47.29
N GLU A 372 -59.46 -28.52 -48.46
CA GLU A 372 -60.38 -28.28 -49.57
C GLU A 372 -61.33 -29.48 -49.79
N ASN A 373 -62.65 -29.26 -49.77
CA ASN A 373 -63.57 -30.00 -50.63
C ASN A 373 -64.92 -29.29 -50.80
N ASP A 374 -65.32 -29.18 -52.07
CA ASP A 374 -66.56 -28.65 -52.61
C ASP A 374 -67.83 -29.27 -51.98
N THR A 375 -68.91 -28.49 -51.85
CA THR A 375 -70.18 -28.63 -52.60
C THR A 375 -71.37 -27.91 -51.94
N ASN A 376 -72.14 -27.24 -52.81
CA ASN A 376 -73.46 -26.59 -52.69
C ASN A 376 -73.60 -25.22 -52.01
#